data_AF-A0A843UPS3-F1
#
_entry.id   AF-A0A843UPS3-F1
#
_cell.length_a   1.000
_cell.length_b   1.000
_cell.length_c   1.000
_cell.angle_alpha   90.00
_cell.angle_beta   90.00
_cell.angle_gamma   90.00
#
_symmetry.space_group_name_H-M   'P 1'
#
loop_
_entity.id
_entity.type
_entity.pdbx_description
1 polymer ?
#
loop_
_entity_poly.entity_id
_entity_poly.type
_entity_poly.pdbx_seq_one_letter_code
_entity_poly.pdbx_strand_id
1 'polypeptide(L)'
;MAPLAVVAAALLLLLSHPAQARVPEQHFAVKVRAAAGGKNAASLCSSTDYPDICASAAKDIRGPVSEKALIQASIQAAIKKVQEAKASAAALGASLFRVSKDKMAKGNLRVCQEVYDTVVADLHKSLDALKSGTAQDLNIRLSAAMTDVDTCEDGYAEAGTKSPLAGPDSVTGKHASNALTLAKMLKTGH
;
A
#
# COMPACT_ATOMS: atom_id res chain seq x y z
N MET A 1 -49.23 -19.34 -69.47
CA MET A 1 -48.24 -20.27 -70.05
C MET A 1 -47.30 -19.43 -70.92
N ALA A 2 -46.04 -19.25 -70.49
CA ALA A 2 -44.99 -18.48 -71.20
C ALA A 2 -44.33 -19.31 -72.33
N PRO A 3 -43.50 -18.73 -73.23
CA PRO A 3 -42.05 -18.53 -72.96
C PRO A 3 -41.50 -17.16 -73.50
N LEU A 4 -40.57 -16.44 -72.84
CA LEU A 4 -39.11 -16.57 -72.60
C LEU A 4 -38.17 -16.01 -73.70
N ALA A 5 -37.07 -15.39 -73.22
CA ALA A 5 -35.80 -14.98 -73.87
C ALA A 5 -35.72 -13.48 -74.28
N VAL A 6 -34.66 -12.65 -74.09
CA VAL A 6 -33.22 -12.80 -73.79
C VAL A 6 -32.66 -11.49 -73.16
N VAL A 7 -31.79 -11.64 -72.15
CA VAL A 7 -30.57 -10.90 -71.70
C VAL A 7 -30.15 -9.56 -72.38
N ALA A 8 -29.79 -8.51 -71.59
CA ALA A 8 -28.43 -7.89 -71.54
C ALA A 8 -28.32 -6.51 -70.83
N ALA A 9 -27.16 -6.33 -70.15
CA ALA A 9 -26.37 -5.10 -69.86
C ALA A 9 -26.97 -3.99 -68.96
N ALA A 10 -26.48 -3.80 -67.73
CA ALA A 10 -25.28 -3.04 -67.30
C ALA A 10 -25.45 -1.50 -67.34
N LEU A 11 -25.29 -0.84 -66.18
CA LEU A 11 -24.18 0.09 -65.86
C LEU A 11 -24.59 1.20 -64.85
N LEU A 12 -24.12 1.00 -63.61
CA LEU A 12 -23.68 1.97 -62.57
C LEU A 12 -24.24 3.42 -62.58
N LEU A 13 -25.08 3.72 -61.59
CA LEU A 13 -25.44 5.07 -61.17
C LEU A 13 -24.42 5.64 -60.17
N LEU A 14 -24.02 6.88 -60.44
CA LEU A 14 -23.13 7.76 -59.69
C LEU A 14 -23.72 8.13 -58.31
N LEU A 15 -22.90 8.12 -57.25
CA LEU A 15 -23.05 9.06 -56.13
C LEU A 15 -21.66 9.53 -55.65
N SER A 16 -21.42 10.82 -55.86
CA SER A 16 -20.33 11.61 -55.33
C SER A 16 -20.41 11.70 -53.80
N HIS A 17 -19.29 11.48 -53.11
CA HIS A 17 -19.18 11.74 -51.67
C HIS A 17 -18.89 13.23 -51.43
N PRO A 18 -19.60 13.93 -50.53
CA PRO A 18 -19.21 15.27 -50.13
C PRO A 18 -17.94 15.20 -49.27
N ALA A 19 -17.00 16.10 -49.55
CA ALA A 19 -15.75 16.24 -48.82
C ALA A 19 -16.03 16.61 -47.34
N GLN A 20 -15.55 15.78 -46.42
CA GLN A 20 -15.53 16.07 -44.99
C GLN A 20 -14.49 17.18 -44.71
N ALA A 21 -14.94 18.34 -44.23
CA ALA A 21 -14.06 19.38 -43.73
C ALA A 21 -13.33 18.87 -42.47
N ARG A 22 -11.99 18.89 -42.48
CA ARG A 22 -11.16 18.63 -41.29
C ARG A 22 -11.05 19.90 -40.46
N VAL A 23 -11.45 19.84 -39.19
CA VAL A 23 -11.16 20.85 -38.18
C VAL A 23 -9.76 20.57 -37.61
N PRO A 24 -8.86 21.55 -37.48
CA PRO A 24 -7.56 21.32 -36.87
C PRO A 24 -7.72 21.21 -35.34
N GLU A 25 -7.33 20.07 -34.78
CA GLU A 25 -7.13 19.90 -33.34
C GLU A 25 -6.02 20.85 -32.87
N GLN A 26 -6.37 21.81 -32.02
CA GLN A 26 -5.38 22.59 -31.29
C GLN A 26 -4.97 21.82 -30.04
N HIS A 27 -3.92 21.00 -30.17
CA HIS A 27 -3.25 20.40 -29.01
C HIS A 27 -2.55 21.51 -28.21
N PHE A 28 -3.25 22.03 -27.21
CA PHE A 28 -2.67 22.93 -26.23
C PHE A 28 -1.74 22.12 -25.31
N ALA A 29 -0.45 22.10 -25.64
CA ALA A 29 0.57 21.52 -24.79
C ALA A 29 0.74 22.36 -23.51
N VAL A 30 0.04 21.96 -22.43
CA VAL A 30 0.28 22.51 -21.09
C VAL A 30 1.68 22.08 -20.64
N LYS A 31 2.64 22.99 -20.72
CA LYS A 31 4.01 22.77 -20.24
C LYS A 31 4.01 22.91 -18.71
N VAL A 32 3.69 21.83 -18.01
CA VAL A 32 3.83 21.77 -16.54
C VAL A 32 5.33 21.84 -16.21
N ARG A 33 5.77 22.99 -15.69
CA ARG A 33 7.12 23.13 -15.14
C ARG A 33 7.19 22.30 -13.86
N ALA A 34 7.92 21.19 -13.89
CA ALA A 34 8.35 20.50 -12.69
C ALA A 34 9.22 21.47 -11.87
N ALA A 35 8.74 21.87 -10.69
CA ALA A 35 9.55 22.63 -9.76
C ALA A 35 10.75 21.77 -9.34
N ALA A 36 11.96 22.20 -9.70
CA ALA A 36 13.21 21.66 -9.20
C ALA A 36 13.38 22.09 -7.74
N GLY A 37 12.67 21.42 -6.83
CA GLY A 37 12.68 21.69 -5.40
C GLY A 37 12.03 20.59 -4.57
N GLY A 38 11.85 19.39 -5.13
CA GLY A 38 11.32 18.25 -4.39
C GLY A 38 12.34 17.77 -3.36
N LYS A 39 12.01 17.85 -2.07
CA LYS A 39 12.78 17.20 -1.02
C LYS A 39 12.94 15.72 -1.41
N ASN A 40 14.17 15.21 -1.40
CA ASN A 40 14.40 13.79 -1.70
C ASN A 40 14.02 12.92 -0.49
N ALA A 41 13.71 11.64 -0.71
CA ALA A 41 13.27 10.74 0.36
C ALA A 41 14.26 10.68 1.53
N ALA A 42 15.57 10.68 1.25
CA ALA A 42 16.60 10.66 2.28
C ALA A 42 16.51 11.87 3.23
N SER A 43 16.32 13.07 2.70
CA SER A 43 16.18 14.29 3.51
C SER A 43 14.92 14.25 4.39
N LEU A 44 13.79 13.79 3.82
CA LEU A 44 12.52 13.67 4.53
C LEU A 44 12.56 12.60 5.63
N CYS A 45 13.32 11.53 5.41
CA CYS A 45 13.44 10.41 6.34
C CYS A 45 14.53 10.59 7.41
N SER A 46 15.37 11.63 7.29
CA SER A 46 16.55 11.82 8.13
C SER A 46 16.26 11.92 9.64
N SER A 47 15.08 12.40 10.02
CA SER A 47 14.64 12.53 11.41
C SER A 47 13.73 11.39 11.88
N THR A 48 13.51 10.37 11.06
CA THR A 48 12.73 9.19 11.45
C THR A 48 13.56 8.20 12.26
N ASP A 49 12.91 7.34 13.03
CA ASP A 49 13.61 6.36 13.89
C ASP A 49 14.36 5.31 13.04
N TYR A 50 13.90 5.05 11.82
CA TYR A 50 14.51 4.10 10.88
C TYR A 50 14.66 4.72 9.47
N PRO A 51 15.64 5.63 9.26
CA PRO A 51 15.76 6.41 8.02
C PRO A 51 15.88 5.56 6.75
N ASP A 52 16.64 4.47 6.78
CA ASP A 52 16.83 3.60 5.62
C ASP A 52 15.54 2.88 5.22
N ILE A 53 14.76 2.44 6.20
CA ILE A 53 13.46 1.78 5.97
C ILE A 53 12.45 2.80 5.43
N CYS A 54 12.44 4.02 5.98
CA CYS A 54 11.62 5.11 5.48
C CYS A 54 11.98 5.43 4.02
N ALA A 55 13.27 5.59 3.71
CA ALA A 55 13.72 5.90 2.36
C ALA A 55 13.42 4.75 1.38
N SER A 56 13.50 3.51 1.85
CA SER A 56 13.18 2.34 1.02
C SER A 56 11.72 2.30 0.56
N ALA A 57 10.78 2.81 1.38
CA ALA A 57 9.37 2.91 1.02
C ALA A 57 9.12 3.89 -0.13
N ALA A 58 10.05 4.82 -0.41
CA ALA A 58 9.93 5.75 -1.52
C ALA A 58 9.99 5.08 -2.90
N LYS A 59 10.52 3.85 -2.99
CA LYS A 59 10.65 3.10 -4.25
C LYS A 59 9.31 2.86 -4.94
N ASP A 60 8.22 2.79 -4.17
CA ASP A 60 6.88 2.52 -4.68
C ASP A 60 6.07 3.80 -4.97
N ILE A 61 6.65 4.99 -4.74
CA ILE A 61 5.98 6.27 -4.98
C ILE A 61 6.04 6.64 -6.46
N ARG A 62 4.88 6.66 -7.12
CA ARG A 62 4.72 7.16 -8.49
C ARG A 62 4.38 8.65 -8.46
N GLY A 63 5.40 9.50 -8.45
CA GLY A 63 5.22 10.96 -8.46
C GLY A 63 6.19 11.70 -7.52
N PRO A 64 5.91 12.96 -7.18
CA PRO A 64 6.74 13.73 -6.26
C PRO A 64 6.78 13.07 -4.88
N VAL A 65 7.99 12.93 -4.33
CA VAL A 65 8.18 12.53 -2.94
C VAL A 65 7.78 13.70 -2.04
N SER A 66 6.95 13.42 -1.03
CA SER A 66 6.49 14.36 0.00
C SER A 66 6.33 13.63 1.32
N GLU A 67 6.22 14.36 2.45
CA GLU A 67 5.95 13.75 3.76
C GLU A 67 4.68 12.86 3.69
N LYS A 68 3.59 13.38 3.11
CA LYS A 68 2.33 12.63 2.97
C LYS A 68 2.49 11.35 2.13
N ALA A 69 3.24 11.43 1.01
CA ALA A 69 3.49 10.26 0.17
C ALA A 69 4.35 9.20 0.88
N LEU A 70 5.34 9.62 1.68
CA LEU A 70 6.17 8.71 2.47
C LEU A 70 5.40 8.07 3.64
N ILE A 71 4.49 8.80 4.30
CA ILE A 71 3.60 8.25 5.31
C ILE A 71 2.73 7.16 4.67
N GLN A 72 2.08 7.47 3.54
CA GLN A 72 1.24 6.50 2.83
C GLN A 72 2.04 5.25 2.42
N ALA A 73 3.22 5.43 1.82
CA ALA A 73 4.07 4.33 1.39
C ALA A 73 4.56 3.48 2.56
N SER A 74 4.93 4.10 3.69
CA SER A 74 5.33 3.37 4.90
C SER A 74 4.18 2.56 5.47
N ILE A 75 2.97 3.13 5.55
CA ILE A 75 1.78 2.38 6.02
C ILE A 75 1.46 1.21 5.08
N GLN A 76 1.56 1.40 3.76
CA GLN A 76 1.34 0.32 2.79
C GLN A 76 2.39 -0.80 2.92
N ALA A 77 3.65 -0.44 3.14
CA ALA A 77 4.71 -1.42 3.39
C ALA A 77 4.48 -2.19 4.71
N ALA A 78 4.02 -1.51 5.76
CA ALA A 78 3.61 -2.15 7.01
C ALA A 78 2.45 -3.14 6.79
N ILE A 79 1.41 -2.75 6.04
CA ILE A 79 0.27 -3.64 5.70
C ILE A 79 0.76 -4.90 4.99
N LYS A 80 1.63 -4.74 4.00
CA LYS A 80 2.21 -5.89 3.28
C LYS A 80 2.96 -6.82 4.22
N LYS A 81 3.73 -6.27 5.16
CA LYS A 81 4.55 -7.05 6.09
C LYS A 81 3.73 -7.77 7.15
N VAL A 82 2.72 -7.14 7.73
CA VAL A 82 1.83 -7.83 8.67
C VAL A 82 0.97 -8.88 7.97
N GLN A 83 0.62 -8.69 6.69
CA GLN A 83 -0.05 -9.74 5.90
C GLN A 83 0.86 -10.95 5.66
N GLU A 84 2.16 -10.72 5.42
CA GLU A 84 3.16 -11.80 5.37
C GLU A 84 3.27 -12.52 6.73
N ALA A 85 3.28 -11.78 7.85
CA ALA A 85 3.27 -12.35 9.20
C ALA A 85 2.03 -13.20 9.46
N LYS A 86 0.84 -12.66 9.15
CA LYS A 86 -0.45 -13.35 9.31
C LYS A 86 -0.51 -14.64 8.49
N ALA A 87 -0.08 -14.61 7.23
CA ALA A 87 -0.04 -15.81 6.39
C ALA A 87 0.92 -16.86 6.97
N SER A 88 2.10 -16.42 7.44
CA SER A 88 3.09 -17.30 8.07
C SER A 88 2.54 -17.91 9.36
N ALA A 89 1.87 -17.11 10.20
CA ALA A 89 1.25 -17.58 11.44
C ALA A 89 0.12 -18.59 11.18
N ALA A 90 -0.68 -18.39 10.12
CA ALA A 90 -1.70 -19.36 9.72
C ALA A 90 -1.06 -20.70 9.28
N ALA A 91 0.00 -20.65 8.47
CA ALA A 91 0.72 -21.84 8.04
C ALA A 91 1.38 -22.60 9.21
N LEU A 92 2.01 -21.88 10.14
CA LEU A 92 2.56 -22.46 11.36
C LEU A 92 1.47 -23.12 12.20
N GLY A 93 0.30 -22.48 12.31
CA GLY A 93 -0.84 -22.97 13.09
C GLY A 93 -1.41 -24.28 12.56
N ALA A 94 -1.48 -24.45 11.24
CA ALA A 94 -1.99 -25.65 10.60
C ALA A 94 -1.25 -26.93 11.03
N SER A 95 0.07 -26.83 11.25
CA SER A 95 0.88 -27.92 11.79
C SER A 95 0.84 -27.93 13.32
N LEU A 96 1.23 -26.81 13.95
CA LEU A 96 1.47 -26.71 15.39
C LEU A 96 0.25 -27.12 16.21
N PHE A 97 -0.95 -26.65 15.83
CA PHE A 97 -2.17 -26.94 16.58
C PHE A 97 -2.57 -28.41 16.53
N ARG A 98 -2.24 -29.12 15.44
CA ARG A 98 -2.57 -30.53 15.24
C ARG A 98 -1.57 -31.48 15.88
N VAL A 99 -0.27 -31.20 15.76
CA VAL A 99 0.79 -32.18 16.06
C VAL A 99 1.49 -31.95 17.39
N SER A 100 1.62 -30.70 17.83
CA SER A 100 2.39 -30.39 19.04
C SER A 100 1.53 -30.53 20.30
N LYS A 101 2.15 -30.95 21.41
CA LYS A 101 1.56 -30.89 22.76
C LYS A 101 2.00 -29.66 23.56
N ASP A 102 2.90 -28.86 22.99
CA ASP A 102 3.40 -27.64 23.61
C ASP A 102 2.29 -26.59 23.68
N LYS A 103 1.77 -26.36 24.88
CA LYS A 103 0.70 -25.37 25.12
C LYS A 103 1.21 -23.93 25.01
N MET A 104 2.47 -23.69 25.38
CA MET A 104 3.08 -22.37 25.36
C MET A 104 3.29 -21.91 23.94
N ALA A 105 3.89 -22.77 23.09
CA ALA A 105 4.03 -22.47 21.66
C ALA A 105 2.69 -22.20 20.98
N LYS A 106 1.63 -22.96 21.33
CA LYS A 106 0.27 -22.72 20.80
C LYS A 106 -0.33 -21.41 21.29
N GLY A 107 -0.12 -21.06 22.56
CA GLY A 107 -0.58 -19.80 23.15
C GLY A 107 0.06 -18.61 22.46
N ASN A 108 1.39 -18.61 22.33
CA ASN A 108 2.14 -17.54 21.69
C ASN A 108 1.70 -17.32 20.24
N LEU A 109 1.54 -18.42 19.48
CA LEU A 109 1.06 -18.29 18.10
C LEU A 109 -0.38 -17.76 18.01
N ARG A 110 -1.26 -18.08 18.98
CA ARG A 110 -2.61 -17.53 19.03
C ARG A 110 -2.60 -16.03 19.29
N VAL A 111 -1.79 -15.57 20.24
CA VAL A 111 -1.61 -14.13 20.52
C VAL A 111 -1.24 -13.40 19.24
N CYS A 112 -0.25 -13.90 18.48
CA CYS A 112 0.12 -13.31 17.19
C CYS A 112 -1.03 -13.30 16.18
N GLN A 113 -1.76 -14.41 16.05
CA GLN A 113 -2.92 -14.48 15.14
C GLN A 113 -4.03 -13.49 15.52
N GLU A 114 -4.26 -13.28 16.82
CA GLU A 114 -5.28 -12.36 17.34
C GLU A 114 -4.91 -10.89 17.06
N VAL A 115 -3.65 -10.50 17.29
CA VAL A 115 -3.22 -9.11 17.12
C VAL A 115 -3.11 -8.70 15.64
N TYR A 116 -2.75 -9.60 14.72
CA TYR A 116 -2.52 -9.20 13.32
C TYR A 116 -3.77 -8.67 12.60
N ASP A 117 -4.97 -9.14 12.94
CA ASP A 117 -6.19 -8.56 12.38
C ASP A 117 -6.42 -7.12 12.86
N THR A 118 -6.11 -6.85 14.12
CA THR A 118 -6.14 -5.49 14.70
C THR A 118 -5.12 -4.59 14.02
N VAL A 119 -3.87 -5.05 13.87
CA VAL A 119 -2.81 -4.32 13.17
C VAL A 119 -3.22 -3.96 11.73
N VAL A 120 -3.73 -4.93 10.96
CA VAL A 120 -4.20 -4.68 9.58
C VAL A 120 -5.32 -3.64 9.58
N ALA A 121 -6.27 -3.74 10.51
CA ALA A 121 -7.39 -2.80 10.59
C ALA A 121 -6.92 -1.39 10.94
N ASP A 122 -6.02 -1.22 11.90
CA ASP A 122 -5.53 0.09 12.31
C ASP A 122 -4.60 0.73 11.27
N LEU A 123 -3.81 -0.04 10.54
CA LEU A 123 -3.04 0.47 9.42
C LEU A 123 -3.94 0.97 8.27
N HIS A 124 -5.02 0.25 7.93
CA HIS A 124 -5.98 0.75 6.94
C HIS A 124 -6.71 2.01 7.41
N LYS A 125 -7.17 2.04 8.66
CA LYS A 125 -7.78 3.25 9.23
C LYS A 125 -6.78 4.41 9.32
N SER A 126 -5.49 4.14 9.44
CA SER A 126 -4.43 5.17 9.33
C SER A 126 -4.35 5.76 7.92
N LEU A 127 -4.50 4.95 6.88
CA LEU A 127 -4.60 5.47 5.50
C LEU A 127 -5.81 6.39 5.32
N ASP A 128 -6.94 6.08 5.97
CA ASP A 128 -8.12 6.94 5.90
C ASP A 128 -7.94 8.24 6.71
N ALA A 129 -7.35 8.15 7.91
CA ALA A 129 -6.98 9.32 8.71
C ALA A 129 -5.99 10.26 7.98
N LEU A 130 -5.08 9.70 7.19
CA LEU A 130 -4.15 10.47 6.34
C LEU A 130 -4.88 11.27 5.25
N LYS A 131 -6.02 10.77 4.76
CA LYS A 131 -6.85 11.48 3.77
C LYS A 131 -7.66 12.59 4.43
N SER A 132 -8.28 12.32 5.58
CA SER A 132 -9.12 13.27 6.30
C SER A 132 -8.35 14.33 7.10
N GLY A 133 -7.04 14.13 7.31
CA GLY A 133 -6.17 15.09 8.02
C GLY A 133 -6.14 14.93 9.54
N THR A 134 -6.67 13.82 10.09
CA THR A 134 -6.72 13.60 11.54
C THR A 134 -5.41 13.04 12.08
N ALA A 135 -4.42 13.92 12.30
CA ALA A 135 -3.12 13.51 12.82
C ALA A 135 -3.13 12.96 14.26
N GLN A 136 -4.23 13.13 15.01
CA GLN A 136 -4.44 12.42 16.29
C GLN A 136 -4.77 10.93 16.04
N ASP A 137 -5.65 10.63 15.08
CA ASP A 137 -6.01 9.27 14.73
C ASP A 137 -4.82 8.51 14.15
N LEU A 138 -3.99 9.16 13.33
CA LEU A 138 -2.72 8.58 12.88
C LEU A 138 -1.84 8.18 14.07
N ASN A 139 -1.72 9.06 15.08
CA ASN A 139 -0.91 8.77 16.26
C ASN A 139 -1.42 7.54 17.02
N ILE A 140 -2.72 7.51 17.31
CA ILE A 140 -3.36 6.42 18.07
C ILE A 140 -3.17 5.09 17.33
N ARG A 141 -3.48 5.06 16.03
CA ARG A 141 -3.51 3.82 15.25
C ARG A 141 -2.14 3.28 14.92
N LEU A 142 -1.19 4.15 14.57
CA LEU A 142 0.18 3.72 14.30
C LEU A 142 0.86 3.22 15.58
N SER A 143 0.61 3.88 16.72
CA SER A 143 1.13 3.42 18.01
C SER A 143 0.50 2.08 18.42
N ALA A 144 -0.81 1.90 18.21
CA ALA A 144 -1.49 0.62 18.46
C ALA A 144 -0.90 -0.50 17.60
N ALA A 145 -0.72 -0.26 16.29
CA ALA A 145 -0.10 -1.23 15.39
C ALA A 145 1.32 -1.64 15.82
N MET A 146 2.12 -0.72 16.38
CA MET A 146 3.44 -1.03 16.94
C MET A 146 3.31 -1.91 18.19
N THR A 147 2.49 -1.52 19.16
CA THR A 147 2.27 -2.28 20.39
C THR A 147 1.75 -3.69 20.12
N ASP A 148 0.87 -3.84 19.14
CA ASP A 148 0.27 -5.13 18.80
C ASP A 148 1.30 -6.10 18.19
N VAL A 149 2.20 -5.64 17.30
CA VAL A 149 3.28 -6.51 16.81
C VAL A 149 4.31 -6.81 17.89
N ASP A 150 4.59 -5.87 18.80
CA ASP A 150 5.46 -6.11 19.95
C ASP A 150 4.82 -7.13 20.92
N THR A 151 3.50 -7.11 21.10
CA THR A 151 2.77 -8.07 21.94
C THR A 151 2.92 -9.52 21.45
N CYS A 152 2.96 -9.74 20.12
CA CYS A 152 3.28 -11.06 19.56
C CYS A 152 4.69 -11.50 19.98
N GLU A 153 5.67 -10.61 19.84
CA GLU A 153 7.08 -10.89 20.15
C GLU A 153 7.33 -11.10 21.63
N ASP A 154 6.69 -10.31 22.50
CA ASP A 154 6.76 -10.42 23.95
C ASP A 154 6.30 -11.79 24.43
N GLY A 155 5.23 -12.35 23.86
CA GLY A 155 4.78 -13.71 24.21
C GLY A 155 5.85 -14.79 23.98
N TYR A 156 6.65 -14.66 22.91
CA TYR A 156 7.79 -15.57 22.68
C TYR A 156 8.97 -15.27 23.61
N ALA A 157 9.25 -13.99 23.86
CA ALA A 157 10.35 -13.56 24.74
C ALA A 157 10.12 -14.02 26.18
N GLU A 158 8.90 -13.88 26.71
CA GLU A 158 8.49 -14.36 28.03
C GLU A 158 8.61 -15.89 28.15
N ALA A 159 8.40 -16.61 27.04
CA ALA A 159 8.61 -18.05 26.93
C ALA A 159 10.10 -18.44 26.78
N GLY A 160 11.02 -17.47 26.73
CA GLY A 160 12.46 -17.72 26.53
C GLY A 160 12.80 -18.20 25.12
N THR A 161 11.95 -17.90 24.12
CA THR A 161 12.10 -18.35 22.74
C THR A 161 12.08 -17.18 21.77
N LYS A 162 12.61 -17.40 20.56
CA LYS A 162 12.51 -16.41 19.49
C LYS A 162 11.27 -16.68 18.65
N SER A 163 10.47 -15.64 18.41
CA SER A 163 9.34 -15.71 17.50
C SER A 163 9.79 -16.08 16.07
N PRO A 164 9.11 -17.04 15.41
CA PRO A 164 9.29 -17.27 13.99
C PRO A 164 8.75 -16.12 13.11
N LEU A 165 8.06 -15.14 13.72
CA LEU A 165 7.40 -14.01 13.08
C LEU A 165 8.14 -12.68 13.32
N ALA A 166 9.23 -12.70 14.08
CA ALA A 166 10.04 -11.54 14.45
C ALA A 166 10.49 -10.66 13.27
N GLY A 167 10.78 -11.28 12.12
CA GLY A 167 11.20 -10.59 10.91
C GLY A 167 10.13 -9.63 10.39
N PRO A 168 8.98 -10.15 9.90
CA PRO A 168 7.90 -9.29 9.41
C PRO A 168 7.31 -8.37 10.48
N ASP A 169 7.27 -8.78 11.76
CA ASP A 169 6.78 -7.94 12.86
C ASP A 169 7.68 -6.73 13.11
N SER A 170 9.00 -6.96 13.18
CA SER A 170 9.98 -5.87 13.28
C SER A 170 9.87 -4.88 12.12
N VAL A 171 9.71 -5.37 10.89
CA VAL A 171 9.60 -4.48 9.72
C VAL A 171 8.27 -3.71 9.73
N THR A 172 7.18 -4.33 10.18
CA THR A 172 5.87 -3.68 10.35
C THR A 172 5.97 -2.54 11.36
N GLY A 173 6.50 -2.81 12.56
CA GLY A 173 6.68 -1.81 13.62
C GLY A 173 7.57 -0.65 13.18
N LYS A 174 8.67 -0.92 12.46
CA LYS A 174 9.58 0.12 11.94
C LYS A 174 8.91 1.04 10.92
N HIS A 175 8.11 0.49 10.01
CA HIS A 175 7.34 1.31 9.08
C HIS A 175 6.26 2.13 9.79
N ALA A 176 5.58 1.57 10.79
CA ALA A 176 4.58 2.28 11.58
C ALA A 176 5.21 3.43 12.38
N SER A 177 6.36 3.22 13.02
CA SER A 177 7.12 4.26 13.73
C SER A 177 7.58 5.39 12.80
N ASN A 178 8.13 5.05 11.62
CA ASN A 178 8.51 6.07 10.64
C ASN A 178 7.31 6.90 10.16
N ALA A 179 6.19 6.23 9.85
CA ALA A 179 4.95 6.91 9.47
C ALA A 179 4.46 7.85 10.59
N LEU A 180 4.59 7.43 11.84
CA LEU A 180 4.19 8.22 13.01
C LEU A 180 5.07 9.47 13.16
N THR A 181 6.38 9.32 13.03
CA THR A 181 7.33 10.44 13.13
C THR A 181 7.10 11.46 12.00
N LEU A 182 6.93 10.99 10.77
CA LEU A 182 6.55 11.86 9.64
C LEU A 182 5.19 12.55 9.87
N ALA A 183 4.20 11.84 10.41
CA ALA A 183 2.88 12.42 10.70
C ALA A 183 2.94 13.53 11.77
N LYS A 184 3.84 13.42 12.75
CA LYS A 184 4.09 14.49 13.73
C LYS A 184 4.69 15.73 13.07
N MET A 185 5.54 15.57 12.07
CA MET A 185 6.15 16.68 11.31
C MET A 185 5.14 17.41 10.40
N LEU A 186 4.02 16.78 10.03
CA LEU A 186 2.95 17.48 9.30
C LEU A 186 2.29 18.60 10.13
N LYS A 187 2.27 18.46 11.46
CA LYS A 187 1.67 19.46 12.37
C LYS A 187 2.55 20.70 12.58
N THR A 188 3.84 20.63 12.28
CA THR A 188 4.80 21.71 12.57
C THR A 188 5.00 22.70 11.42
N GLY A 189 4.25 22.55 10.32
CA GLY A 189 4.19 23.54 9.25
C GLY A 189 3.21 24.66 9.60
N HIS A 190 3.65 25.62 10.40
CA HIS A 190 3.06 26.95 10.52
C HIS A 190 4.09 27.96 10.02
#